data_AF-A0A1E4LES3-F1
#
_entry.id   AF-A0A1E4LES3-F1
#
_cell.length_a   1.000
_cell.length_b   1.000
_cell.length_c   1.000
_cell.angle_alpha   90.00
_cell.angle_beta   90.00
_cell.angle_gamma   90.00
#
_symmetry.space_group_name_H-M   'P 1'
#
loop_
_entity.id
_entity.type
_entity.pdbx_description
1 polymer ?
#
loop_
_entity_poly.entity_id
_entity_poly.type
_entity_poly.pdbx_seq_one_letter_code
_entity_poly.pdbx_strand_id
1 'polypeptide(L)'
;MVLIDSAAMVDPAADRGAVIVTGSHGGLVGGDPAMALRAEGFAAAFNDAGIGIEQAGIGRLAALDQRGIAALTVAAASARIGQARSTLDNGVISAANATAVALGARAGQPARDVLLAWTRLA
;
A
#
# COMPACT_ATOMS: atom_id res chain seq x y z
N MET A 1 7.54 -8.04 7.54
CA MET A 1 6.38 -7.84 6.64
C MET A 1 5.20 -8.61 7.18
N VAL A 2 4.01 -8.02 7.09
CA VAL A 2 2.74 -8.64 7.47
C VAL A 2 1.78 -8.60 6.29
N LEU A 3 0.94 -9.62 6.16
CA LEU A 3 -0.11 -9.71 5.14
C LEU A 3 -1.46 -9.64 5.84
N ILE A 4 -2.25 -8.63 5.51
CA ILE A 4 -3.49 -8.32 6.21
C ILE A 4 -4.59 -8.02 5.20
N ASP A 5 -5.58 -8.89 5.06
CA ASP A 5 -6.59 -8.79 3.99
C ASP A 5 -7.41 -7.48 4.04
N SER A 6 -7.55 -6.88 5.23
CA SER A 6 -8.21 -5.58 5.42
C SER A 6 -7.33 -4.62 6.21
N ALA A 7 -7.14 -3.41 5.70
CA ALA A 7 -6.43 -2.33 6.38
C ALA A 7 -7.05 -1.97 7.74
N ALA A 8 -8.32 -2.32 7.98
CA ALA A 8 -8.97 -2.15 9.28
C ALA A 8 -8.44 -3.11 10.37
N MET A 9 -7.80 -4.22 9.97
CA MET A 9 -7.19 -5.20 10.86
C MET A 9 -5.73 -4.90 11.18
N VAL A 10 -5.16 -3.81 10.64
CA VAL A 10 -3.82 -3.36 10.99
C VAL A 10 -3.79 -2.97 12.48
N ASP A 11 -2.88 -3.58 13.22
CA ASP A 11 -2.67 -3.32 14.63
C ASP A 11 -1.64 -2.19 14.80
N PRO A 12 -1.99 -1.05 15.41
CA PRO A 12 -1.09 0.09 15.56
C PRO A 12 0.20 -0.22 16.33
N ALA A 13 0.15 -1.13 17.30
CA ALA A 13 1.27 -1.45 18.17
C ALA A 13 2.14 -2.56 17.56
N ALA A 14 1.52 -3.62 17.05
CA ALA A 14 2.22 -4.80 16.53
C ALA A 14 2.81 -4.58 15.13
N ASP A 15 2.17 -3.75 14.28
CA ASP A 15 2.60 -3.56 12.88
C ASP A 15 3.47 -2.31 12.68
N ARG A 16 3.89 -1.65 13.78
CA ARG A 16 4.75 -0.46 13.72
C ARG A 16 6.09 -0.80 13.08
N GLY A 17 6.52 0.02 12.12
CA GLY A 17 7.74 -0.20 11.33
C GLY A 17 7.65 -1.35 10.32
N ALA A 18 6.52 -2.06 10.22
CA ALA A 18 6.41 -3.17 9.28
C ALA A 18 6.23 -2.68 7.82
N VAL A 19 6.63 -3.53 6.87
CA VAL A 19 6.07 -3.51 5.51
C VAL A 19 4.71 -4.21 5.58
N ILE A 20 3.63 -3.46 5.38
CA ILE A 20 2.25 -3.91 5.53
C ILE A 20 1.64 -4.10 4.14
N VAL A 21 1.34 -5.32 3.76
CA VAL A 21 0.68 -5.59 2.47
C VAL A 21 -0.76 -5.92 2.74
N THR A 22 -1.66 -5.21 2.06
CA THR A 22 -3.09 -5.36 2.29
C THR A 22 -3.84 -5.91 1.09
N GLY A 23 -5.01 -6.50 1.36
CA GLY A 23 -6.03 -6.77 0.34
C GLY A 23 -6.95 -5.57 0.08
N SER A 24 -6.84 -4.49 0.86
CA SER A 24 -7.74 -3.35 0.75
C SER A 24 -7.51 -2.52 -0.51
N HIS A 25 -8.53 -1.78 -0.92
CA HIS A 25 -8.38 -0.73 -1.91
C HIS A 25 -7.55 0.45 -1.34
N GLY A 26 -6.86 1.18 -2.22
CA GLY A 26 -6.02 2.32 -1.89
C GLY A 26 -6.80 3.61 -1.65
N GLY A 27 -8.13 3.56 -1.77
CA GLY A 27 -8.98 4.71 -1.47
C GLY A 27 -8.96 5.13 -0.01
N LEU A 28 -8.93 6.46 0.21
CA LEU A 28 -8.93 7.07 1.53
C LEU A 28 -10.37 7.12 2.07
N VAL A 29 -10.59 6.52 3.23
CA VAL A 29 -11.94 6.43 3.82
C VAL A 29 -12.32 7.78 4.39
N GLY A 30 -13.46 8.33 3.93
CA GLY A 30 -14.01 9.60 4.44
C GLY A 30 -13.16 10.85 4.16
N GLY A 31 -12.10 10.73 3.33
CA GLY A 31 -11.16 11.82 3.09
C GLY A 31 -10.27 12.16 4.29
N ASP A 32 -10.28 11.35 5.36
CA ASP A 32 -9.50 11.58 6.58
C ASP A 32 -8.08 10.99 6.45
N PRO A 33 -7.02 11.82 6.42
CA PRO A 33 -5.63 11.33 6.33
C PRO A 33 -5.22 10.40 7.47
N ALA A 34 -5.81 10.54 8.67
CA ALA A 34 -5.52 9.66 9.80
C ALA A 34 -5.97 8.21 9.53
N MET A 35 -6.97 8.03 8.67
CA MET A 35 -7.49 6.72 8.28
C MET A 35 -6.71 6.06 7.14
N ALA A 36 -5.65 6.69 6.63
CA ALA A 36 -4.83 6.13 5.55
C ALA A 36 -4.12 4.83 5.95
N LEU A 37 -3.67 4.74 7.20
CA LEU A 37 -3.09 3.55 7.83
C LEU A 37 -3.03 3.77 9.34
N ARG A 38 -3.51 2.82 10.14
CA ARG A 38 -3.59 2.98 11.60
C ARG A 38 -2.24 2.85 12.30
N ALA A 39 -1.30 2.11 11.72
CA ALA A 39 0.05 1.96 12.23
C ALA A 39 1.01 2.97 11.58
N GLU A 40 2.07 3.34 12.30
CA GLU A 40 3.27 3.97 11.74
C GLU A 40 4.15 2.88 11.12
N GLY A 41 3.69 2.32 10.00
CA GLY A 41 4.42 1.30 9.23
C GLY A 41 5.62 1.90 8.48
N PHE A 42 6.59 1.07 8.12
CA PHE A 42 7.65 1.48 7.18
C PHE A 42 7.07 1.69 5.78
N ALA A 43 6.21 0.76 5.35
CA ALA A 43 5.54 0.84 4.07
C ALA A 43 4.15 0.20 4.06
N ALA A 44 3.31 0.59 3.12
CA ALA A 44 1.99 -0.03 2.90
C ALA A 44 1.67 -0.28 1.41
N ALA A 45 1.06 -1.43 1.12
CA ALA A 45 0.57 -1.77 -0.21
C ALA A 45 -0.95 -2.01 -0.23
N PHE A 46 -1.61 -1.48 -1.25
CA PHE A 46 -3.05 -1.58 -1.48
C PHE A 46 -3.35 -1.95 -2.94
N ASN A 47 -4.62 -2.12 -3.28
CA ASN A 47 -5.09 -2.27 -4.66
C ASN A 47 -5.71 -0.95 -5.15
N ASP A 48 -5.44 -0.51 -6.37
CA ASP A 48 -5.97 0.78 -6.86
C ASP A 48 -7.48 0.77 -7.14
N ALA A 49 -8.13 -0.40 -7.16
CA ALA A 49 -9.54 -0.57 -7.49
C ALA A 49 -9.97 0.13 -8.80
N GLY A 50 -9.05 0.20 -9.77
CA GLY A 50 -9.29 0.88 -11.05
C GLY A 50 -9.13 2.40 -10.99
N ILE A 51 -8.56 2.93 -9.90
CA ILE A 51 -8.28 4.35 -9.61
C ILE A 51 -9.55 5.21 -9.46
N GLY A 52 -10.50 5.12 -10.38
CA GLY A 52 -11.75 5.87 -10.34
C GLY A 52 -11.59 7.38 -10.58
N ILE A 53 -12.71 8.10 -10.47
CA ILE A 53 -12.76 9.55 -10.64
C ILE A 53 -11.83 10.24 -9.63
N GLU A 54 -11.18 11.32 -10.05
CA GLU A 54 -10.33 12.14 -9.17
C GLU A 54 -9.26 11.36 -8.39
N GLN A 55 -8.76 10.26 -8.96
CA GLN A 55 -7.74 9.42 -8.32
C GLN A 55 -8.21 8.78 -7.00
N ALA A 56 -9.52 8.57 -6.82
CA ALA A 56 -10.12 8.12 -5.57
C ALA A 56 -9.49 6.83 -4.99
N GLY A 57 -9.13 5.88 -5.85
CA GLY A 57 -8.57 4.57 -5.52
C GLY A 57 -7.09 4.58 -5.09
N ILE A 58 -6.41 5.73 -5.22
CA ILE A 58 -5.04 5.93 -4.72
C ILE A 58 -4.96 7.02 -3.63
N GLY A 59 -6.10 7.47 -3.10
CA GLY A 59 -6.17 8.59 -2.16
C GLY A 59 -5.32 8.42 -0.89
N ARG A 60 -5.06 7.17 -0.45
CA ARG A 60 -4.17 6.89 0.70
C ARG A 60 -2.71 7.29 0.43
N LEU A 61 -2.26 7.27 -0.82
CA LEU A 61 -0.85 7.47 -1.16
C LEU A 61 -0.33 8.84 -0.69
N ALA A 62 -1.07 9.91 -0.98
CA ALA A 62 -0.69 11.27 -0.59
C ALA A 62 -0.70 11.45 0.95
N ALA A 63 -1.71 10.91 1.63
CA ALA A 63 -1.80 10.97 3.09
C ALA A 63 -0.66 10.21 3.79
N LEU A 64 -0.25 9.07 3.24
CA LEU A 64 0.89 8.31 3.77
C LEU A 64 2.24 8.97 3.47
N ASP A 65 2.35 9.65 2.33
CA ASP A 65 3.56 10.39 1.96
C ASP A 65 3.84 11.54 2.95
N GLN A 66 2.79 12.26 3.35
CA GLN A 66 2.89 13.32 4.38
C GLN A 66 3.38 12.80 5.73
N ARG A 67 3.21 11.50 5.99
CA ARG A 67 3.66 10.82 7.21
C ARG A 67 5.05 10.17 7.03
N GLY A 68 5.66 10.29 5.85
CA GLY A 68 6.93 9.64 5.52
C GLY A 68 6.82 8.12 5.38
N ILE A 69 5.62 7.59 5.18
CA ILE A 69 5.38 6.15 5.00
C ILE A 69 5.39 5.85 3.50
N ALA A 70 6.25 4.93 3.07
CA ALA A 70 6.29 4.50 1.68
C ALA A 70 4.99 3.77 1.31
N ALA A 71 4.30 4.20 0.26
CA ALA A 71 3.04 3.58 -0.12
C ALA A 71 2.96 3.33 -1.62
N LEU A 72 2.38 2.18 -1.98
CA LEU A 72 2.09 1.83 -3.36
C LEU A 72 0.71 1.19 -3.49
N THR A 73 0.16 1.27 -4.69
CA THR A 73 -0.98 0.46 -5.12
C THR A 73 -0.57 -0.50 -6.22
N VAL A 74 -1.27 -1.63 -6.30
CA VAL A 74 -1.21 -2.54 -7.45
C VAL A 74 -2.44 -2.37 -8.33
N ALA A 75 -2.28 -2.62 -9.63
CA ALA A 75 -3.37 -2.55 -10.59
C ALA A 75 -4.49 -3.54 -10.22
N ALA A 76 -5.74 -3.10 -10.22
CA ALA A 76 -6.90 -3.96 -9.94
C ALA A 76 -6.97 -5.21 -10.84
N ALA A 77 -6.49 -5.11 -12.08
CA ALA A 77 -6.42 -6.22 -13.02
C ALA A 77 -5.32 -7.27 -12.68
N SER A 78 -4.39 -6.95 -11.77
CA SER A 78 -3.24 -7.81 -11.44
C SER A 78 -3.42 -8.61 -10.14
N ALA A 79 -4.28 -8.16 -9.22
CA ALA A 79 -4.45 -8.79 -7.91
C ALA A 79 -5.89 -8.71 -7.40
N ARG A 80 -6.29 -9.70 -6.60
CA ARG A 80 -7.62 -9.77 -6.01
C ARG A 80 -7.76 -8.79 -4.84
N ILE A 81 -8.77 -7.93 -4.90
CA ILE A 81 -9.18 -7.12 -3.74
C ILE A 81 -9.72 -8.06 -2.66
N GLY A 82 -9.36 -7.79 -1.41
CA GLY A 82 -9.66 -8.59 -0.23
C GLY A 82 -8.67 -9.72 0.04
N GLN A 83 -7.57 -9.84 -0.71
CA GLN A 83 -6.56 -10.90 -0.50
C GLN A 83 -5.14 -10.33 -0.56
N ALA A 84 -4.55 -10.07 0.61
CA ALA A 84 -3.21 -9.50 0.73
C ALA A 84 -2.13 -10.37 0.07
N ARG A 85 -2.27 -11.71 0.14
CA ARG A 85 -1.37 -12.63 -0.56
C ARG A 85 -1.38 -12.40 -2.06
N SER A 86 -2.55 -12.13 -2.66
CA SER A 86 -2.64 -11.83 -4.09
C SER A 86 -1.98 -10.50 -4.44
N THR A 87 -2.07 -9.48 -3.57
CA THR A 87 -1.34 -8.21 -3.75
C THR A 87 0.16 -8.45 -3.77
N LEU A 88 0.69 -9.29 -2.87
CA LEU A 88 2.10 -9.61 -2.81
C LEU A 88 2.57 -10.41 -4.03
N ASP A 89 1.89 -11.51 -4.35
CA ASP A 89 2.43 -12.50 -5.29
C ASP A 89 2.17 -12.14 -6.76
N ASN A 90 1.04 -11.47 -7.04
CA ASN A 90 0.60 -11.19 -8.42
C ASN A 90 0.57 -9.69 -8.76
N GLY A 91 0.59 -8.84 -7.74
CA GLY A 91 0.37 -7.41 -7.92
C GLY A 91 1.44 -6.76 -8.79
N VAL A 92 1.00 -5.97 -9.77
CA VAL A 92 1.85 -5.08 -10.56
C VAL A 92 1.60 -3.66 -10.08
N ILE A 93 2.66 -2.95 -9.69
CA ILE A 93 2.55 -1.59 -9.16
C ILE A 93 1.86 -0.69 -10.19
N SER A 94 0.77 -0.04 -9.80
CA SER A 94 0.08 0.95 -10.64
C SER A 94 0.44 2.38 -10.28
N ALA A 95 0.60 2.66 -8.98
CA ALA A 95 1.03 3.97 -8.49
C ALA A 95 1.85 3.82 -7.20
N ALA A 96 2.68 4.81 -6.93
CA ALA A 96 3.50 4.90 -5.72
C ALA A 96 3.62 6.36 -5.29
N ASN A 97 3.67 6.63 -3.99
CA ASN A 97 3.95 7.97 -3.48
C ASN A 97 5.43 8.35 -3.61
N ALA A 98 5.78 9.61 -3.36
CA ALA A 98 7.16 10.10 -3.54
C ALA A 98 8.15 9.35 -2.63
N THR A 99 7.76 9.04 -1.40
CA THR A 99 8.55 8.26 -0.45
C THR A 99 8.87 6.87 -1.00
N ALA A 100 7.87 6.15 -1.53
CA ALA A 100 8.08 4.85 -2.18
C ALA A 100 8.94 4.95 -3.45
N VAL A 101 8.74 5.99 -4.26
CA VAL A 101 9.54 6.24 -5.47
C VAL A 101 11.02 6.49 -5.12
N ALA A 102 11.30 7.22 -4.04
CA ALA A 102 12.66 7.44 -3.54
C ALA A 102 13.32 6.12 -3.08
N LEU A 103 12.52 5.17 -2.57
CA LEU A 103 12.96 3.81 -2.21
C LEU A 103 12.94 2.81 -3.37
N GLY A 104 12.80 3.28 -4.61
CA GLY A 104 12.95 2.48 -5.82
C GLY A 104 11.68 1.90 -6.42
N ALA A 105 10.49 2.17 -5.86
CA ALA A 105 9.23 1.72 -6.46
C ALA A 105 8.98 2.40 -7.82
N ARG A 106 8.60 1.65 -8.84
CA ARG A 106 8.16 2.17 -10.14
C ARG A 106 6.90 1.44 -10.62
N ALA A 107 6.01 2.15 -11.30
CA ALA A 107 4.85 1.54 -11.95
C ALA A 107 5.29 0.51 -12.99
N GLY A 108 4.50 -0.56 -13.14
CA GLY A 108 4.78 -1.68 -14.04
C GLY A 108 5.68 -2.78 -13.46
N GLN A 109 6.34 -2.55 -12.32
CA GLN A 109 7.14 -3.58 -11.65
C GLN A 109 6.27 -4.55 -10.84
N PRO A 110 6.70 -5.81 -10.66
CA PRO A 110 6.10 -6.71 -9.67
C PRO A 110 6.23 -6.11 -8.27
N ALA A 111 5.11 -5.96 -7.56
CA ALA A 111 5.08 -5.41 -6.21
C ALA A 111 5.92 -6.27 -5.24
N ARG A 112 5.94 -7.60 -5.47
CA ARG A 112 6.71 -8.56 -4.68
C ARG A 112 8.18 -8.15 -4.51
N ASP A 113 8.82 -7.78 -5.61
CA ASP A 113 10.26 -7.53 -5.62
C ASP A 113 10.61 -6.29 -4.79
N VAL A 114 9.81 -5.24 -4.95
CA VAL A 114 9.95 -3.98 -4.20
C VAL A 114 9.65 -4.20 -2.71
N LEU A 115 8.53 -4.86 -2.40
CA LEU A 115 8.10 -5.09 -1.02
C LEU A 115 9.08 -5.97 -0.25
N LEU A 116 9.65 -7.01 -0.90
CA LEU A 116 10.69 -7.85 -0.30
C LEU A 116 12.04 -7.15 -0.18
N ALA A 117 12.37 -6.19 -1.05
CA ALA A 117 13.56 -5.37 -0.87
C ALA A 117 13.42 -4.48 0.38
N TRP A 118 12.25 -3.88 0.57
CA TRP A 118 11.96 -3.02 1.73
C TRP A 118 11.99 -3.74 3.06
N THR A 119 11.70 -5.04 3.14
CA THR A 119 11.83 -5.79 4.40
C THR A 119 13.26 -5.86 4.92
N ARG A 120 14.26 -5.56 4.09
CA ARG A 120 15.68 -5.50 4.47
C ARG A 120 16.10 -4.11 4.96
N LEU A 121 15.24 -3.11 4.77
CA LEU A 121 15.45 -1.71 5.15
C LEU A 121 14.63 -1.29 6.37
N ALA A 122 13.59 -2.07 6.69
CA ALA A 122 12.63 -1.84 7.76
C ALA A 122 13.10 -2.38 9.12
#